data_AF-A0A2M7PSZ6-F1
#
_entry.id   AF-A0A2M7PSZ6-F1
#
_cell.length_a   1.000
_cell.length_b   1.000
_cell.length_c   1.000
_cell.angle_alpha   90.00
_cell.angle_beta   90.00
_cell.angle_gamma   90.00
#
_symmetry.space_group_name_H-M   'P 1'
#
loop_
_entity.id
_entity.type
_entity.pdbx_description
1 polymer ?
#
loop_
_entity_poly.entity_id
_entity_poly.type
_entity_poly.pdbx_seq_one_letter_code
_entity_poly.pdbx_strand_id
1 'polypeptide(L)'
;NNIVLLVTIGGDDTASTANRISKFLRNHDVSIQNIHVPKTIDNDLPLPVGIPTFGYQSAKQEGVRIAKTIYEDARTSGNWFIVSAMGREAGHLAFGIGAACQFPMIVIPEMFNKVTVTLDRITNLLISAIIKRKITGVEYGVSIVSEGVFHFMSDEEINHSGITFTYDDHGHPELGNVSKAHIFNILLQNKLKKIGLKVKSRPVELGYELRCVQPVAYDLLYCSMLGIGVKKLFEEGRTGCMVTADSVGNIAPLYLDDVTDEFGKVKPRLVDMDSEKTKLVLKYGLQFIEPGDYEAAKKYVAHPEEFDFRAILGWE
;
A
#
# COMPACT_ATOMS: atom_id res chain seq x y z
N ASN A 1 -11.49 23.66 30.82
CA ASN A 1 -10.36 22.73 30.61
C ASN A 1 -8.97 23.39 30.59
N ASN A 2 -8.80 24.73 30.55
CA ASN A 2 -7.48 25.41 30.60
C ASN A 2 -6.39 24.74 29.74
N ILE A 3 -6.75 24.39 28.51
CA ILE A 3 -5.91 23.62 27.60
C ILE A 3 -4.83 24.55 27.05
N VAL A 4 -3.56 24.12 27.13
CA VAL A 4 -2.41 24.83 26.54
C VAL A 4 -1.79 24.08 25.37
N LEU A 5 -2.06 22.77 25.26
CA LEU A 5 -1.56 21.89 24.21
C LEU A 5 -2.69 20.98 23.72
N LEU A 6 -2.92 20.99 22.41
CA LEU A 6 -3.73 20.02 21.70
C LEU A 6 -2.80 19.03 20.98
N VAL A 7 -2.83 17.77 21.39
CA VAL A 7 -2.13 16.69 20.69
C VAL A 7 -3.12 16.00 19.78
N THR A 8 -2.85 15.98 18.48
CA THR A 8 -3.66 15.25 17.50
C THR A 8 -2.93 13.99 17.07
N ILE A 9 -3.63 12.87 16.93
CA ILE A 9 -3.02 11.57 16.60
C ILE A 9 -3.80 10.96 15.46
N GLY A 10 -3.20 10.84 14.28
CA GLY A 10 -3.95 10.38 13.11
C GLY A 10 -3.14 10.29 11.83
N GLY A 11 -3.85 9.95 10.74
CA GLY A 11 -3.30 9.93 9.40
C GLY A 11 -3.39 11.31 8.73
N ASP A 12 -3.36 11.31 7.41
CA ASP A 12 -3.45 12.49 6.53
C ASP A 12 -4.68 13.36 6.82
N ASP A 13 -5.87 12.77 6.97
CA ASP A 13 -7.11 13.50 7.25
C ASP A 13 -7.05 14.25 8.60
N THR A 14 -6.48 13.60 9.62
CA THR A 14 -6.30 14.20 10.94
C THR A 14 -5.19 15.25 10.95
N ALA A 15 -4.10 15.02 10.22
CA ALA A 15 -3.01 15.98 10.08
C ALA A 15 -3.47 17.24 9.33
N SER A 16 -4.27 17.07 8.28
CA SER A 16 -4.92 18.17 7.55
C SER A 16 -5.88 18.95 8.44
N THR A 17 -6.69 18.26 9.24
CA THR A 17 -7.55 18.88 10.25
C THR A 17 -6.72 19.64 11.29
N ALA A 18 -5.61 19.07 11.77
CA ALA A 18 -4.70 19.72 12.70
C ALA A 18 -4.07 20.99 12.12
N ASN A 19 -3.75 21.00 10.82
CA ASN A 19 -3.26 22.19 10.14
C ASN A 19 -4.31 23.31 10.12
N ARG A 20 -5.56 22.98 9.75
CA ARG A 20 -6.68 23.93 9.75
C ARG A 20 -6.94 24.51 11.13
N ILE A 21 -6.90 23.68 12.18
CA ILE A 21 -6.99 24.13 13.57
C ILE A 21 -5.84 25.06 13.93
N SER A 22 -4.60 24.70 13.56
CA SER A 22 -3.42 25.52 13.86
C SER A 22 -3.50 26.91 13.19
N LYS A 23 -3.99 26.97 11.94
CA LYS A 23 -4.27 28.24 11.23
C LYS A 23 -5.37 29.04 11.94
N PHE A 24 -6.46 28.38 12.33
CA PHE A 24 -7.56 29.03 13.07
C PHE A 24 -7.08 29.65 14.38
N LEU A 25 -6.31 28.91 15.19
CA LEU A 25 -5.78 29.36 16.48
C LEU A 25 -4.86 30.58 16.30
N ARG A 26 -3.96 30.54 15.30
CA ARG A 26 -3.09 31.67 14.94
C ARG A 26 -3.90 32.90 14.53
N ASN A 27 -4.92 32.74 13.70
CA ASN A 27 -5.73 33.86 13.17
C ASN A 27 -6.66 34.50 14.21
N HIS A 28 -6.91 33.84 15.34
CA HIS A 28 -7.79 34.33 16.41
C HIS A 28 -7.02 34.63 17.71
N ASP A 29 -5.69 34.71 17.65
CA ASP A 29 -4.81 34.97 18.80
C ASP A 29 -5.07 34.03 20.01
N VAL A 30 -5.45 32.78 19.73
CA VAL A 30 -5.70 31.77 20.76
C VAL A 30 -4.40 31.03 21.08
N SER A 31 -3.90 31.22 22.31
CA SER A 31 -2.64 30.62 22.78
C SER A 31 -2.79 29.14 23.15
N ILE A 32 -2.95 28.28 22.15
CA ILE A 32 -2.92 26.83 22.27
C ILE A 32 -1.93 26.28 21.25
N GLN A 33 -0.94 25.50 21.70
CA GLN A 33 -0.03 24.80 20.80
C GLN A 33 -0.74 23.56 20.23
N ASN A 34 -0.56 23.28 18.94
CA ASN A 34 -1.03 22.06 18.31
C ASN A 34 0.16 21.28 17.75
N ILE A 35 0.31 20.03 18.19
CA ILE A 35 1.37 19.13 17.74
C ILE A 35 0.73 17.81 17.32
N HIS A 36 1.02 17.38 16.09
CA HIS A 36 0.47 16.17 15.49
C HIS A 36 1.40 14.98 15.63
N VAL A 37 0.86 13.79 15.94
CA VAL A 37 1.60 12.52 16.01
C VAL A 37 1.22 11.63 14.81
N PRO A 38 2.18 11.20 13.99
CA PRO A 38 1.93 10.55 12.70
C PRO A 38 1.47 9.09 12.82
N LYS A 39 0.15 8.86 12.84
CA LYS A 39 -0.48 7.52 12.94
C LYS A 39 -1.07 7.06 11.61
N THR A 40 -0.46 6.05 10.99
CA THR A 40 -1.11 5.29 9.92
C THR A 40 -0.36 3.97 9.70
N ILE A 41 -1.08 2.91 9.36
CA ILE A 41 -0.45 1.64 8.95
C ILE A 41 -0.10 1.64 7.46
N ASP A 42 -0.59 2.61 6.70
CA ASP A 42 -0.36 2.73 5.25
C ASP A 42 0.99 3.39 4.94
N ASN A 43 1.66 3.95 5.96
CA ASN A 43 3.00 4.54 5.88
C ASN A 43 3.15 5.71 4.90
N ASP A 44 2.04 6.41 4.69
CA ASP A 44 1.82 7.43 3.67
C ASP A 44 1.84 8.87 4.20
N LEU A 45 2.17 9.12 5.47
CA LEU A 45 2.48 10.50 5.89
C LEU A 45 3.85 10.94 5.35
N PRO A 46 4.02 12.25 5.03
CA PRO A 46 5.23 12.81 4.43
C PRO A 46 6.39 12.97 5.43
N LEU A 47 6.66 11.92 6.21
CA LEU A 47 7.80 11.85 7.11
C LEU A 47 9.11 11.75 6.31
N PRO A 48 10.24 12.20 6.88
CA PRO A 48 11.54 12.06 6.25
C PRO A 48 11.83 10.63 5.79
N VAL A 49 12.64 10.51 4.74
CA VAL A 49 12.96 9.21 4.12
C VAL A 49 13.54 8.25 5.16
N GLY A 50 13.05 7.01 5.15
CA GLY A 50 13.47 5.97 6.08
C GLY A 50 12.76 5.98 7.43
N ILE A 51 11.96 7.02 7.74
CA ILE A 51 11.17 7.09 8.97
C ILE A 51 9.74 6.59 8.69
N PRO A 52 9.29 5.52 9.38
CA PRO A 52 7.94 5.04 9.22
C PRO A 52 6.94 5.84 10.06
N THR A 53 5.67 5.77 9.72
CA THR A 53 4.58 6.14 10.63
C THR A 53 4.38 5.05 11.67
N PHE A 54 3.93 5.42 12.87
CA PHE A 54 3.80 4.41 13.92
C PHE A 54 2.64 3.46 13.61
N GLY A 55 2.85 2.17 13.92
CA GLY A 55 1.93 1.08 13.64
C GLY A 55 2.23 0.33 12.33
N TYR A 56 2.93 0.95 11.37
CA TYR A 56 3.31 0.30 10.10
C TYR A 56 4.14 -0.97 10.32
N GLN A 57 5.14 -0.93 11.21
CA GLN A 57 6.02 -2.08 11.42
C GLN A 57 5.26 -3.25 12.05
N SER A 58 4.37 -2.97 13.00
CA SER A 58 3.50 -3.96 13.63
C SER A 58 2.53 -4.59 12.63
N ALA A 59 1.83 -3.76 11.84
CA ALA A 59 0.92 -4.22 10.80
C ALA A 59 1.65 -5.06 9.74
N LYS A 60 2.82 -4.61 9.27
CA LYS A 60 3.66 -5.36 8.33
C LYS A 60 4.11 -6.68 8.93
N GLN A 61 4.56 -6.72 10.20
CA GLN A 61 5.02 -7.95 10.84
C GLN A 61 3.90 -8.99 10.92
N GLU A 62 2.69 -8.60 11.32
CA GLU A 62 1.55 -9.50 11.33
C GLU A 62 1.15 -9.93 9.92
N GLY A 63 1.13 -8.98 8.97
CA GLY A 63 0.85 -9.26 7.57
C GLY A 63 1.81 -10.29 6.99
N VAL A 64 3.11 -10.18 7.31
CA VAL A 64 4.14 -11.18 6.93
C VAL A 64 3.89 -12.54 7.59
N ARG A 65 3.48 -12.57 8.86
CA ARG A 65 3.17 -13.83 9.56
C ARG A 65 2.03 -14.58 8.86
N ILE A 66 0.95 -13.87 8.51
CA ILE A 66 -0.21 -14.43 7.80
C ILE A 66 0.18 -14.81 6.37
N ALA A 67 0.84 -13.91 5.64
CA ALA A 67 1.28 -14.10 4.26
C ALA A 67 2.21 -15.31 4.08
N LYS A 68 3.13 -15.57 5.02
CA LYS A 68 3.96 -16.78 5.01
C LYS A 68 3.14 -18.05 5.19
N THR A 69 2.14 -18.03 6.07
CA THR A 69 1.23 -19.17 6.27
C THR A 69 0.46 -19.47 4.98
N ILE A 70 -0.04 -18.42 4.30
CA ILE A 70 -0.71 -18.54 3.00
C ILE A 70 0.25 -19.09 1.94
N TYR A 71 1.50 -18.67 1.93
CA TYR A 71 2.48 -19.15 0.94
C TYR A 71 2.83 -20.62 1.13
N GLU A 72 2.94 -21.08 2.38
CA GLU A 72 3.07 -22.50 2.68
C GLU A 72 1.83 -23.29 2.26
N ASP A 73 0.62 -22.76 2.47
CA ASP A 73 -0.60 -23.41 1.99
C ASP A 73 -0.67 -23.48 0.45
N ALA A 74 -0.23 -22.43 -0.24
CA ALA A 74 -0.05 -22.45 -1.69
C ALA A 74 0.83 -23.62 -2.12
N ARG A 75 1.97 -23.81 -1.44
CA ARG A 75 2.91 -24.91 -1.71
C ARG A 75 2.31 -26.28 -1.46
N THR A 76 1.56 -26.48 -0.38
CA THR A 76 0.98 -27.79 -0.04
C THR A 76 -0.27 -28.12 -0.86
N SER A 77 -1.06 -27.12 -1.23
CA SER A 77 -2.30 -27.32 -1.98
C SER A 77 -2.14 -27.25 -3.51
N GLY A 78 -1.01 -26.71 -4.00
CA GLY A 78 -0.80 -26.45 -5.42
C GLY A 78 -1.65 -25.27 -5.96
N ASN A 79 -2.22 -24.45 -5.08
CA ASN A 79 -3.07 -23.33 -5.45
C ASN A 79 -2.27 -22.03 -5.63
N TRP A 80 -2.91 -21.08 -6.30
CA TRP A 80 -2.53 -19.67 -6.28
C TRP A 80 -3.39 -18.89 -5.28
N PHE A 81 -2.76 -18.03 -4.48
CA PHE A 81 -3.50 -17.10 -3.63
C PHE A 81 -3.31 -15.67 -4.11
N ILE A 82 -4.42 -14.94 -4.20
CA ILE A 82 -4.44 -13.52 -4.56
C ILE A 82 -4.74 -12.74 -3.28
N VAL A 83 -3.69 -12.16 -2.73
CA VAL A 83 -3.74 -11.36 -1.51
C VAL A 83 -4.04 -9.93 -1.90
N SER A 84 -5.10 -9.35 -1.35
CA SER A 84 -5.28 -7.89 -1.35
C SER A 84 -4.82 -7.36 -0.01
N ALA A 85 -3.94 -6.38 -0.01
CA ALA A 85 -3.51 -5.69 1.20
C ALA A 85 -4.06 -4.27 1.23
N MET A 86 -4.49 -3.89 2.42
CA MET A 86 -5.01 -2.57 2.70
C MET A 86 -3.98 -1.47 2.39
N GLY A 87 -4.50 -0.32 2.00
CA GLY A 87 -3.70 0.84 1.63
C GLY A 87 -4.54 1.79 0.78
N ARG A 88 -4.67 3.04 1.21
CA ARG A 88 -5.55 4.01 0.56
C ARG A 88 -4.88 4.62 -0.68
N GLU A 89 -4.00 5.58 -0.48
CA GLU A 89 -3.37 6.33 -1.58
C GLU A 89 -1.96 5.78 -1.92
N ALA A 90 -1.45 4.75 -1.23
CA ALA A 90 -0.10 4.22 -1.42
C ALA A 90 0.02 2.69 -1.27
N GLY A 91 1.09 2.12 -1.84
CA GLY A 91 1.36 0.68 -1.86
C GLY A 91 2.30 0.15 -0.77
N HIS A 92 2.71 0.93 0.23
CA HIS A 92 3.79 0.57 1.17
C HIS A 92 3.55 -0.73 1.94
N LEU A 93 2.31 -1.01 2.33
CA LEU A 93 1.98 -2.20 3.13
C LEU A 93 2.03 -3.46 2.26
N ALA A 94 1.39 -3.44 1.09
CA ALA A 94 1.47 -4.50 0.09
C ALA A 94 2.92 -4.78 -0.33
N PHE A 95 3.69 -3.73 -0.64
CA PHE A 95 5.11 -3.84 -0.99
C PHE A 95 5.93 -4.43 0.18
N GLY A 96 5.72 -3.92 1.39
CA GLY A 96 6.44 -4.37 2.59
C GLY A 96 6.19 -5.84 2.94
N ILE A 97 4.94 -6.30 2.85
CA ILE A 97 4.56 -7.69 3.10
C ILE A 97 5.09 -8.59 1.97
N GLY A 98 4.80 -8.25 0.72
CA GLY A 98 5.18 -9.05 -0.45
C GLY A 98 6.68 -9.23 -0.58
N ALA A 99 7.45 -8.16 -0.39
CA ALA A 99 8.91 -8.21 -0.48
C ALA A 99 9.51 -9.07 0.63
N ALA A 100 9.02 -8.95 1.87
CA ALA A 100 9.49 -9.74 3.01
C ALA A 100 9.15 -11.24 2.89
N CYS A 101 8.07 -11.57 2.18
CA CYS A 101 7.67 -12.95 1.89
C CYS A 101 8.23 -13.49 0.56
N GLN A 102 8.96 -12.67 -0.20
CA GLN A 102 9.48 -13.00 -1.54
C GLN A 102 8.38 -13.51 -2.48
N PHE A 103 7.23 -12.83 -2.47
CA PHE A 103 6.13 -13.19 -3.35
C PHE A 103 6.52 -12.99 -4.82
N PRO A 104 6.18 -13.93 -5.71
CA PRO A 104 6.51 -13.83 -7.13
C PRO A 104 5.89 -12.62 -7.82
N MET A 105 4.82 -12.04 -7.27
CA MET A 105 4.24 -10.82 -7.80
C MET A 105 3.77 -9.89 -6.69
N ILE A 106 4.13 -8.62 -6.83
CA ILE A 106 3.67 -7.51 -6.00
C ILE A 106 3.14 -6.46 -6.97
N VAL A 107 1.90 -6.03 -6.79
CA VAL A 107 1.28 -4.98 -7.60
C VAL A 107 0.90 -3.82 -6.67
N ILE A 108 1.47 -2.65 -6.93
CA ILE A 108 1.18 -1.41 -6.19
C ILE A 108 0.82 -0.29 -7.19
N PRO A 109 0.02 0.71 -6.78
CA PRO A 109 -0.38 1.79 -7.68
C PRO A 109 0.81 2.54 -8.29
N GLU A 110 1.91 2.69 -7.55
CA GLU A 110 3.10 3.42 -7.98
C GLU A 110 3.82 2.79 -9.18
N MET A 111 3.57 1.50 -9.47
CA MET A 111 4.14 0.84 -10.66
C MET A 111 3.58 1.39 -11.98
N PHE A 112 2.38 1.96 -11.95
CA PHE A 112 1.69 2.48 -13.12
C PHE A 112 2.05 3.96 -13.38
N ASN A 113 3.34 4.30 -13.29
CA ASN A 113 3.84 5.66 -13.45
C ASN A 113 3.95 6.14 -14.92
N LYS A 114 3.84 5.22 -15.89
CA LYS A 114 3.88 5.51 -17.33
C LYS A 114 2.58 5.17 -18.07
N VAL A 115 1.61 4.56 -17.39
CA VAL A 115 0.36 4.05 -17.98
C VAL A 115 -0.79 4.18 -17.00
N THR A 116 -2.02 4.22 -17.49
CA THR A 116 -3.21 4.20 -16.63
C THR A 116 -3.38 2.84 -15.95
N VAL A 117 -3.79 2.86 -14.68
CA VAL A 117 -4.17 1.65 -13.93
C VAL A 117 -5.45 1.08 -14.51
N THR A 118 -5.44 -0.20 -14.91
CA THR A 118 -6.64 -0.93 -15.33
C THR A 118 -6.66 -2.31 -14.71
N LEU A 119 -7.86 -2.87 -14.55
CA LEU A 119 -8.05 -4.23 -14.04
C LEU A 119 -7.45 -5.28 -14.98
N ASP A 120 -7.46 -5.01 -16.29
CA ASP A 120 -6.83 -5.90 -17.27
C ASP A 120 -5.31 -5.96 -17.09
N ARG A 121 -4.64 -4.80 -16.92
CA ARG A 121 -3.20 -4.74 -16.68
C ARG A 121 -2.83 -5.46 -15.39
N ILE A 122 -3.56 -5.22 -14.30
CA ILE A 122 -3.36 -5.93 -13.03
C ILE A 122 -3.48 -7.44 -13.24
N THR A 123 -4.55 -7.88 -13.92
CA THR A 123 -4.77 -9.31 -14.19
C THR A 123 -3.64 -9.91 -15.04
N ASN A 124 -3.08 -9.16 -16.00
CA ASN A 124 -1.97 -9.61 -16.83
C ASN A 124 -0.68 -9.76 -16.02
N LEU A 125 -0.41 -8.87 -15.06
CA LEU A 125 0.72 -9.02 -14.14
C LEU A 125 0.59 -10.29 -13.30
N LEU A 126 -0.62 -10.59 -12.80
CA LEU A 126 -0.87 -11.82 -12.05
C LEU A 126 -0.63 -13.07 -12.92
N ILE A 127 -1.10 -13.06 -14.17
CA ILE A 127 -0.90 -14.17 -15.12
C ILE A 127 0.57 -14.31 -15.53
N SER A 128 1.28 -13.18 -15.71
CA SER A 128 2.72 -13.16 -16.00
C SER A 128 3.52 -13.99 -14.99
N ALA A 129 3.22 -13.80 -13.70
CA ALA A 129 3.86 -14.56 -12.63
C ALA A 129 3.48 -16.05 -12.62
N ILE A 130 2.22 -16.34 -12.91
CA ILE A 130 1.74 -17.73 -13.06
C ILE A 130 2.51 -18.44 -14.17
N ILE A 131 2.63 -17.83 -15.34
CA ILE A 131 3.32 -18.42 -16.49
C ILE A 131 4.80 -18.59 -16.19
N LYS A 132 5.48 -17.57 -15.66
CA LYS A 132 6.91 -17.66 -15.32
C LYS A 132 7.19 -18.83 -14.39
N ARG A 133 6.37 -19.00 -13.35
CA ARG A 133 6.54 -20.09 -12.39
C ARG A 133 6.30 -21.47 -13.02
N LYS A 134 5.26 -21.60 -13.85
CA LYS A 134 5.02 -22.84 -14.62
C LYS A 134 6.21 -23.22 -15.51
N ILE A 135 6.81 -22.25 -16.20
CA ILE A 135 8.02 -22.48 -17.02
C ILE A 135 9.16 -23.04 -16.16
N THR A 136 9.31 -22.56 -14.93
CA THR A 136 10.33 -23.04 -13.98
C THR A 136 9.93 -24.32 -13.22
N GLY A 137 8.79 -24.93 -13.55
CA GLY A 137 8.31 -26.16 -12.91
C GLY A 137 7.65 -25.96 -11.54
N VAL A 138 7.22 -24.73 -11.22
CA VAL A 138 6.56 -24.39 -9.95
C VAL A 138 5.10 -24.03 -10.19
N GLU A 139 4.19 -24.84 -9.65
CA GLU A 139 2.76 -24.78 -9.98
C GLU A 139 1.91 -23.89 -9.05
N TYR A 140 2.48 -23.47 -7.91
CA TYR A 140 1.79 -22.67 -6.88
C TYR A 140 2.39 -21.28 -6.74
N GLY A 141 1.69 -20.35 -6.10
CA GLY A 141 2.21 -19.00 -5.86
C GLY A 141 1.30 -18.15 -5.00
N VAL A 142 1.82 -17.00 -4.59
CA VAL A 142 1.02 -15.93 -3.99
C VAL A 142 1.36 -14.63 -4.69
N SER A 143 0.34 -13.90 -5.11
CA SER A 143 0.49 -12.54 -5.61
C SER A 143 -0.19 -11.59 -4.63
N ILE A 144 0.45 -10.47 -4.32
CA ILE A 144 -0.14 -9.43 -3.48
C ILE A 144 -0.43 -8.19 -4.31
N VAL A 145 -1.61 -7.61 -4.11
CA VAL A 145 -2.09 -6.40 -4.78
C VAL A 145 -2.48 -5.40 -3.69
N SER A 146 -1.99 -4.17 -3.79
CA SER A 146 -2.49 -3.08 -2.93
C SER A 146 -3.92 -2.73 -3.36
N GLU A 147 -4.86 -2.63 -2.42
CA GLU A 147 -6.20 -2.10 -2.73
C GLU A 147 -6.12 -0.66 -3.25
N GLY A 148 -5.04 0.07 -2.94
CA GLY A 148 -4.82 1.44 -3.37
C GLY A 148 -4.84 1.63 -4.88
N VAL A 149 -4.68 0.56 -5.68
CA VAL A 149 -4.87 0.63 -7.14
C VAL A 149 -6.25 1.17 -7.54
N PHE A 150 -7.30 0.94 -6.74
CA PHE A 150 -8.65 1.46 -7.02
C PHE A 150 -8.73 2.99 -6.90
N HIS A 151 -7.88 3.63 -6.08
CA HIS A 151 -7.83 5.09 -5.97
C HIS A 151 -7.24 5.78 -7.20
N PHE A 152 -6.55 5.02 -8.07
CA PHE A 152 -5.92 5.53 -9.29
C PHE A 152 -6.62 5.02 -10.57
N MET A 153 -7.77 4.36 -10.43
CA MET A 153 -8.63 3.97 -11.54
C MET A 153 -9.67 5.06 -11.80
N SER A 154 -10.17 5.15 -13.03
CA SER A 154 -11.34 5.97 -13.34
C SER A 154 -12.62 5.28 -12.88
N ASP A 155 -13.66 6.06 -12.57
CA ASP A 155 -14.98 5.51 -12.25
C ASP A 155 -15.54 4.64 -13.38
N GLU A 156 -15.25 5.00 -14.64
CA GLU A 156 -15.60 4.18 -15.80
C GLU A 156 -14.95 2.79 -15.74
N GLU A 157 -13.67 2.68 -15.39
CA GLU A 157 -12.97 1.39 -15.26
C GLU A 157 -13.59 0.55 -14.14
N ILE A 158 -13.92 1.18 -13.00
CA ILE A 158 -14.56 0.51 -11.87
C ILE A 158 -15.95 -0.02 -12.30
N ASN A 159 -16.75 0.81 -12.97
CA ASN A 159 -18.10 0.44 -13.42
C ASN A 159 -18.08 -0.65 -14.50
N HIS A 160 -17.10 -0.65 -15.40
CA HIS A 160 -16.94 -1.66 -16.44
C HIS A 160 -16.38 -3.01 -15.95
N SER A 161 -15.94 -3.09 -14.69
CA SER A 161 -15.44 -4.35 -14.10
C SER A 161 -16.49 -5.48 -14.06
N GLY A 162 -17.77 -5.15 -14.22
CA GLY A 162 -18.89 -6.10 -14.13
C GLY A 162 -19.18 -6.55 -12.70
N ILE A 163 -18.59 -5.88 -11.70
CA ILE A 163 -18.79 -6.15 -10.28
C ILE A 163 -19.84 -5.17 -9.74
N THR A 164 -20.81 -5.69 -9.00
CA THR A 164 -21.80 -4.86 -8.32
C THR A 164 -21.16 -4.22 -7.10
N PHE A 165 -20.80 -2.94 -7.21
CA PHE A 165 -20.45 -2.11 -6.06
C PHE A 165 -21.73 -1.59 -5.40
N THR A 166 -21.71 -1.44 -4.07
CA THR A 166 -22.63 -0.52 -3.41
C THR A 166 -22.16 0.91 -3.70
N TYR A 167 -23.07 1.87 -3.77
CA TYR A 167 -22.75 3.26 -4.06
C TYR A 167 -23.22 4.14 -2.90
N ASP A 168 -22.46 5.18 -2.59
CA ASP A 168 -22.85 6.17 -1.60
C ASP A 168 -23.97 7.10 -2.13
N ASP A 169 -24.48 7.99 -1.28
CA ASP A 169 -25.53 8.96 -1.63
C ASP A 169 -25.13 9.93 -2.77
N HIS A 170 -23.85 9.97 -3.15
CA HIS A 170 -23.30 10.82 -4.20
C HIS A 170 -22.99 10.04 -5.49
N GLY A 171 -23.27 8.73 -5.52
CA GLY A 171 -23.06 7.87 -6.69
C GLY A 171 -21.63 7.38 -6.86
N HIS A 172 -20.78 7.44 -5.81
CA HIS A 172 -19.44 6.87 -5.84
C HIS A 172 -19.43 5.43 -5.33
N PRO A 173 -18.63 4.52 -5.92
CA PRO A 173 -18.49 3.14 -5.44
C PRO A 173 -17.98 3.09 -3.99
N GLU A 174 -18.73 2.44 -3.10
CA GLU A 174 -18.32 2.16 -1.73
C GLU A 174 -17.28 1.04 -1.71
N LEU A 175 -16.03 1.41 -1.92
CA LEU A 175 -14.96 0.43 -2.02
C LEU A 175 -14.75 -0.34 -0.71
N GLY A 176 -15.11 0.21 0.45
CA GLY A 176 -14.92 -0.42 1.77
C GLY A 176 -15.82 -1.63 2.06
N ASN A 177 -16.94 -1.79 1.35
CA ASN A 177 -17.93 -2.85 1.59
C ASN A 177 -17.73 -4.10 0.71
N VAL A 178 -16.79 -4.05 -0.23
CA VAL A 178 -16.53 -5.15 -1.17
C VAL A 178 -15.10 -5.67 -0.99
N SER A 179 -14.94 -6.98 -0.82
CA SER A 179 -13.61 -7.60 -0.78
C SER A 179 -12.86 -7.41 -2.09
N LYS A 180 -11.74 -6.71 -2.03
CA LYS A 180 -10.87 -6.43 -3.19
C LYS A 180 -10.13 -7.67 -3.62
N ALA A 181 -9.74 -8.53 -2.67
CA ALA A 181 -9.18 -9.83 -2.97
C ALA A 181 -10.13 -10.67 -3.84
N HIS A 182 -11.43 -10.66 -3.50
CA HIS A 182 -12.44 -11.38 -4.26
C HIS A 182 -12.55 -10.86 -5.70
N ILE A 183 -12.59 -9.54 -5.87
CA ILE A 183 -12.60 -8.87 -7.19
C ILE A 183 -11.43 -9.34 -8.06
N PHE A 184 -10.19 -9.18 -7.58
CA PHE A 184 -9.01 -9.58 -8.33
C PHE A 184 -9.02 -11.06 -8.68
N ASN A 185 -9.46 -11.91 -7.75
CA ASN A 185 -9.53 -13.35 -7.96
C ASN A 185 -10.57 -13.75 -9.02
N ILE A 186 -11.75 -13.13 -9.05
CA ILE A 186 -12.79 -13.41 -10.07
C ILE A 186 -12.31 -12.98 -11.46
N LEU A 187 -11.73 -11.78 -11.57
CA LEU A 187 -11.18 -11.28 -12.84
C LEU A 187 -10.07 -12.19 -13.37
N LEU A 188 -9.17 -12.62 -12.49
CA LEU A 188 -8.14 -13.61 -12.81
C LEU A 188 -8.75 -14.93 -13.30
N GLN A 189 -9.71 -15.52 -12.58
CA GLN A 189 -10.34 -16.79 -12.97
C GLN A 189 -11.05 -16.68 -14.33
N ASN A 190 -11.72 -15.57 -14.58
CA ASN A 190 -12.37 -15.30 -15.86
C ASN A 190 -11.35 -15.21 -17.00
N LYS A 191 -10.23 -14.51 -16.80
CA LYS A 191 -9.18 -14.39 -17.82
C LYS A 191 -8.45 -15.70 -18.05
N LEU A 192 -8.10 -16.43 -16.99
CA LEU A 192 -7.53 -17.79 -17.05
C LEU A 192 -8.41 -18.75 -17.87
N LYS A 193 -9.73 -18.71 -17.67
CA LYS A 193 -10.69 -19.52 -18.43
C LYS A 193 -10.70 -19.15 -19.92
N LYS A 194 -10.68 -17.86 -20.24
CA LYS A 194 -10.65 -17.36 -21.64
C LYS A 194 -9.40 -17.81 -22.38
N ILE A 195 -8.24 -17.79 -21.73
CA ILE A 195 -6.96 -18.20 -22.35
C ILE A 195 -6.68 -19.71 -22.25
N GLY A 196 -7.58 -20.49 -21.63
CA GLY A 196 -7.43 -21.95 -21.50
C GLY A 196 -6.40 -22.41 -20.47
N LEU A 197 -5.92 -21.53 -19.59
CA LEU A 197 -4.90 -21.85 -18.59
C LEU A 197 -5.54 -22.39 -17.30
N LYS A 198 -5.30 -23.66 -16.98
CA LYS A 198 -5.87 -24.32 -15.80
C LYS A 198 -5.06 -24.02 -14.54
N VAL A 199 -5.52 -23.07 -13.74
CA VAL A 199 -4.96 -22.72 -12.42
C VAL A 199 -6.10 -22.50 -11.42
N LYS A 200 -5.96 -23.06 -10.23
CA LYS A 200 -6.89 -22.81 -9.11
C LYS A 200 -6.39 -21.62 -8.32
N SER A 201 -7.22 -20.59 -8.18
CA SER A 201 -6.91 -19.41 -7.39
C SER A 201 -7.90 -19.20 -6.22
N ARG A 202 -7.44 -18.57 -5.14
CA ARG A 202 -8.22 -18.24 -3.95
C ARG A 202 -7.93 -16.80 -3.48
N PRO A 203 -8.94 -16.00 -3.12
CA PRO A 203 -8.75 -14.66 -2.58
C PRO A 203 -8.37 -14.70 -1.10
N VAL A 204 -7.51 -13.77 -0.66
CA VAL A 204 -7.28 -13.47 0.75
C VAL A 204 -7.21 -11.96 0.95
N GLU A 205 -8.00 -11.43 1.87
CA GLU A 205 -7.94 -10.01 2.26
C GLU A 205 -7.02 -9.87 3.46
N LEU A 206 -6.16 -8.84 3.48
CA LEU A 206 -5.35 -8.44 4.62
C LEU A 206 -5.59 -6.97 4.93
N GLY A 207 -6.25 -6.66 6.04
CA GLY A 207 -6.54 -5.29 6.43
C GLY A 207 -6.89 -5.12 7.89
N TYR A 208 -8.16 -5.36 8.27
CA TYR A 208 -8.66 -5.09 9.62
C TYR A 208 -7.90 -5.85 10.71
N GLU A 209 -7.50 -7.09 10.44
CA GLU A 209 -6.71 -7.92 11.34
C GLU A 209 -5.29 -7.37 11.58
N LEU A 210 -4.80 -6.45 10.74
CA LEU A 210 -3.48 -5.83 10.88
C LEU A 210 -3.49 -4.56 11.75
N ARG A 211 -4.67 -3.95 11.95
CA ARG A 211 -4.81 -2.61 12.58
C ARG A 211 -4.76 -2.64 14.11
N CYS A 212 -5.19 -3.74 14.71
CA CYS A 212 -5.37 -3.88 16.17
C CYS A 212 -4.46 -4.95 16.77
N VAL A 213 -3.36 -5.27 16.08
CA VAL A 213 -2.37 -6.22 16.57
C VAL A 213 -1.61 -5.62 17.74
N GLN A 214 -1.04 -6.50 18.58
CA GLN A 214 -0.12 -6.05 19.62
C GLN A 214 1.08 -5.36 18.97
N PRO A 215 1.44 -4.12 19.36
CA PRO A 215 2.57 -3.43 18.78
C PRO A 215 3.87 -4.18 19.04
N VAL A 216 4.73 -4.25 18.02
CA VAL A 216 6.06 -4.86 18.13
C VAL A 216 7.01 -3.92 18.89
N ALA A 217 8.14 -4.45 19.36
CA ALA A 217 9.12 -3.69 20.14
C ALA A 217 9.54 -2.36 19.47
N TYR A 218 9.67 -2.36 18.14
CA TYR A 218 9.95 -1.15 17.37
C TYR A 218 8.89 -0.07 17.57
N ASP A 219 7.61 -0.37 17.33
CA ASP A 219 6.53 0.61 17.45
C ASP A 219 6.29 1.02 18.91
N LEU A 220 6.50 0.13 19.89
CA LEU A 220 6.42 0.49 21.32
C LEU A 220 7.45 1.56 21.69
N LEU A 221 8.72 1.36 21.31
CA LEU A 221 9.77 2.34 21.53
C LEU A 221 9.51 3.63 20.74
N TYR A 222 9.16 3.49 19.46
CA TYR A 222 8.93 4.64 18.59
C TYR A 222 7.76 5.52 19.07
N CYS A 223 6.63 4.92 19.48
CA CYS A 223 5.52 5.66 20.08
C CYS A 223 5.94 6.40 21.35
N SER A 224 6.77 5.78 22.20
CA SER A 224 7.30 6.43 23.41
C SER A 224 8.19 7.64 23.05
N MET A 225 9.04 7.49 22.03
CA MET A 225 9.88 8.57 21.52
C MET A 225 9.05 9.71 20.94
N LEU A 226 8.01 9.42 20.15
CA LEU A 226 7.11 10.44 19.61
C LEU A 226 6.37 11.18 20.73
N GLY A 227 5.87 10.46 21.75
CA GLY A 227 5.20 11.07 22.91
C GLY A 227 6.12 12.01 23.71
N ILE A 228 7.35 11.58 23.99
CA ILE A 228 8.37 12.44 24.62
C ILE A 228 8.77 13.59 23.69
N GLY A 229 8.82 13.34 22.39
CA GLY A 229 9.10 14.34 21.37
C GLY A 229 8.06 15.45 21.32
N VAL A 230 6.77 15.12 21.48
CA VAL A 230 5.71 16.13 21.63
C VAL A 230 6.00 17.03 22.83
N LYS A 231 6.38 16.47 23.99
CA LYS A 231 6.74 17.27 25.17
C LYS A 231 7.92 18.20 24.88
N LYS A 232 8.98 17.70 24.26
CA LYS A 232 10.15 18.49 23.89
C LYS A 232 9.78 19.66 22.96
N LEU A 233 9.04 19.39 21.89
CA LEU A 233 8.58 20.42 20.96
C LEU A 233 7.64 21.44 21.61
N PHE A 234 6.81 20.99 22.56
CA PHE A 234 5.97 21.87 23.36
C PHE A 234 6.80 22.84 24.21
N GLU A 235 7.81 22.32 24.95
CA GLU A 235 8.73 23.13 25.77
C GLU A 235 9.57 24.11 24.93
N GLU A 236 9.85 23.78 23.66
CA GLU A 236 10.49 24.66 22.68
C GLU A 236 9.53 25.70 22.07
N GLY A 237 8.25 25.73 22.45
CA GLY A 237 7.25 26.66 21.94
C GLY A 237 6.78 26.37 20.50
N ARG A 238 6.99 25.15 20.01
CA ARG A 238 6.60 24.75 18.63
C ARG A 238 5.09 24.49 18.55
N THR A 239 4.50 24.81 17.40
CA THR A 239 3.07 24.59 17.09
C THR A 239 2.88 24.45 15.58
N GLY A 240 1.75 23.87 15.15
CA GLY A 240 1.43 23.68 13.74
C GLY A 240 2.39 22.71 13.03
N CYS A 241 2.88 21.72 13.77
CA CYS A 241 3.85 20.76 13.27
C CYS A 241 3.49 19.33 13.64
N MET A 242 4.06 18.40 12.90
CA MET A 242 4.09 16.98 13.19
C MET A 242 5.41 16.64 13.91
N VAL A 243 5.33 15.86 14.98
CA VAL A 243 6.53 15.34 15.64
C VAL A 243 7.17 14.27 14.76
N THR A 244 8.49 14.36 14.58
CA THR A 244 9.29 13.34 13.90
C THR A 244 10.43 12.90 14.81
N ALA A 245 10.86 11.65 14.66
CA ALA A 245 12.04 11.12 15.33
C ALA A 245 12.86 10.28 14.35
N ASP A 246 14.13 10.62 14.16
CA ASP A 246 15.03 9.85 13.30
C ASP A 246 15.51 8.55 13.96
N SER A 247 16.32 7.76 13.25
CA SER A 247 16.84 6.48 13.73
C SER A 247 17.78 6.57 14.93
N VAL A 248 18.33 7.75 15.23
CA VAL A 248 19.19 8.02 16.39
C VAL A 248 18.38 8.61 17.55
N GLY A 249 17.14 9.03 17.28
CA GLY A 249 16.21 9.61 18.25
C GLY A 249 16.23 11.13 18.32
N ASN A 250 16.79 11.80 17.30
CA ASN A 250 16.66 13.25 17.20
C ASN A 250 15.21 13.62 16.89
N ILE A 251 14.62 14.42 17.78
CA ILE A 251 13.29 14.97 17.61
C ILE A 251 13.37 16.26 16.82
N ALA A 252 12.56 16.36 15.77
CA ALA A 252 12.42 17.56 14.95
C ALA A 252 10.95 17.84 14.59
N PRO A 253 10.54 19.13 14.50
CA PRO A 253 9.24 19.49 13.97
C PRO A 253 9.24 19.38 12.44
N LEU A 254 8.25 18.70 11.88
CA LEU A 254 7.89 18.82 10.47
C LEU A 254 6.67 19.74 10.38
N TYR A 255 6.84 20.97 9.91
CA TYR A 255 5.75 21.93 9.88
C TYR A 255 4.68 21.51 8.86
N LEU A 256 3.41 21.58 9.28
CA LEU A 256 2.30 21.14 8.42
C LEU A 256 2.17 22.03 7.18
N ASP A 257 2.50 23.31 7.29
CA ASP A 257 2.51 24.25 6.17
C ASP A 257 3.52 23.84 5.08
N ASP A 258 4.60 23.13 5.41
CA ASP A 258 5.63 22.71 4.45
C ASP A 258 5.23 21.45 3.64
N VAL A 259 4.23 20.70 4.12
CA VAL A 259 3.85 19.39 3.56
C VAL A 259 2.39 19.33 3.09
N THR A 260 1.70 20.47 3.07
CA THR A 260 0.32 20.57 2.61
C THR A 260 0.23 21.20 1.22
N ASP A 261 -0.86 20.89 0.50
CA ASP A 261 -1.24 21.59 -0.71
C ASP A 261 -1.87 22.98 -0.43
N GLU A 262 -2.29 23.65 -1.49
CA GLU A 262 -2.95 24.97 -1.44
C GLU A 262 -4.26 24.96 -0.63
N PHE A 263 -4.92 23.81 -0.48
CA PHE A 263 -6.14 23.61 0.31
C PHE A 263 -5.84 23.17 1.76
N GLY A 264 -4.56 23.06 2.12
CA GLY A 264 -4.12 22.60 3.43
C GLY A 264 -4.27 21.09 3.66
N LYS A 265 -4.46 20.28 2.61
CA LYS A 265 -4.44 18.82 2.68
C LYS A 265 -2.99 18.34 2.70
N VAL A 266 -2.66 17.46 3.64
CA VAL A 266 -1.34 16.83 3.73
C VAL A 266 -1.17 15.88 2.55
N LYS A 267 -0.07 16.03 1.80
CA LYS A 267 0.19 15.17 0.64
C LYS A 267 0.70 13.79 1.09
N PRO A 268 0.16 12.69 0.51
CA PRO A 268 0.62 11.35 0.84
C PRO A 268 2.05 11.12 0.30
N ARG A 269 2.83 10.34 1.05
CA ARG A 269 4.12 9.80 0.63
C ARG A 269 3.90 8.45 -0.03
N LEU A 270 4.12 8.40 -1.34
CA LEU A 270 4.03 7.17 -2.12
C LEU A 270 5.29 6.30 -2.00
N VAL A 271 5.22 5.06 -2.47
CA VAL A 271 6.42 4.21 -2.64
C VAL A 271 7.35 4.86 -3.67
N ASP A 272 8.60 5.11 -3.27
CA ASP A 272 9.62 5.63 -4.17
C ASP A 272 10.10 4.53 -5.13
N MET A 273 9.64 4.62 -6.38
CA MET A 273 9.99 3.72 -7.48
C MET A 273 11.45 3.86 -7.94
N ASP A 274 12.08 4.98 -7.63
CA ASP A 274 13.48 5.24 -7.97
C ASP A 274 14.46 4.79 -6.90
N SER A 275 13.99 4.50 -5.68
CA SER A 275 14.83 3.99 -4.62
C SER A 275 15.47 2.64 -4.98
N GLU A 276 16.72 2.46 -4.57
CA GLU A 276 17.47 1.22 -4.81
C GLU A 276 16.74 0.00 -4.23
N LYS A 277 16.11 0.16 -3.06
CA LYS A 277 15.29 -0.89 -2.42
C LYS A 277 14.17 -1.35 -3.36
N THR A 278 13.42 -0.42 -3.94
CA THR A 278 12.31 -0.77 -4.84
C THR A 278 12.83 -1.42 -6.12
N LYS A 279 13.88 -0.86 -6.74
CA LYS A 279 14.52 -1.43 -7.93
C LYS A 279 15.01 -2.86 -7.71
N LEU A 280 15.66 -3.14 -6.58
CA LEU A 280 16.14 -4.49 -6.23
C LEU A 280 15.00 -5.49 -6.07
N VAL A 281 13.92 -5.12 -5.37
CA VAL A 281 12.75 -6.01 -5.18
C VAL A 281 12.05 -6.29 -6.51
N LEU A 282 11.83 -5.26 -7.32
CA LEU A 282 11.10 -5.42 -8.58
C LEU A 282 11.91 -6.18 -9.63
N LYS A 283 13.23 -5.95 -9.69
CA LYS A 283 14.11 -6.60 -10.67
C LYS A 283 14.48 -8.03 -10.29
N TYR A 284 14.74 -8.30 -9.01
CA TYR A 284 15.31 -9.58 -8.57
C TYR A 284 14.39 -10.39 -7.63
N GLY A 285 13.37 -9.76 -7.05
CA GLY A 285 12.42 -10.42 -6.15
C GLY A 285 11.19 -10.98 -6.86
N LEU A 286 10.70 -10.29 -7.90
CA LEU A 286 9.54 -10.72 -8.66
C LEU A 286 9.89 -11.80 -9.69
N GLN A 287 8.87 -12.57 -10.07
CA GLN A 287 8.94 -13.61 -11.09
C GLN A 287 7.84 -13.31 -12.09
N PHE A 288 8.23 -12.90 -13.29
CA PHE A 288 7.33 -12.57 -14.39
C PHE A 288 7.99 -12.99 -15.70
N ILE A 289 7.21 -13.06 -16.77
CA ILE A 289 7.77 -13.34 -18.10
C ILE A 289 8.35 -12.07 -18.72
N GLU A 290 9.45 -12.25 -19.42
CA GLU A 290 10.13 -11.24 -20.22
C GLU A 290 10.43 -11.82 -21.63
N PRO A 291 10.98 -11.05 -22.60
CA PRO A 291 11.16 -11.53 -23.97
C PRO A 291 11.93 -12.85 -24.11
N GLY A 292 12.85 -13.14 -23.18
CA GLY A 292 13.58 -14.40 -23.13
C GLY A 292 12.73 -15.64 -22.79
N ASP A 293 11.55 -15.45 -22.17
CA ASP A 293 10.65 -16.53 -21.77
C ASP A 293 9.57 -16.85 -22.82
N TYR A 294 9.41 -16.01 -23.85
CA TYR A 294 8.26 -16.08 -24.76
C TYR A 294 8.10 -17.45 -25.43
N GLU A 295 9.19 -18.05 -25.90
CA GLU A 295 9.14 -19.40 -26.50
C GLU A 295 8.69 -20.48 -25.51
N ALA A 296 9.11 -20.38 -24.25
CA ALA A 296 8.65 -21.31 -23.22
C ALA A 296 7.19 -21.02 -22.81
N ALA A 297 6.79 -19.75 -22.78
CA ALA A 297 5.45 -19.28 -22.44
C ALA A 297 4.39 -19.71 -23.48
N LYS A 298 4.77 -19.88 -24.76
CA LYS A 298 3.89 -20.38 -25.83
C LYS A 298 3.26 -21.76 -25.55
N LYS A 299 3.83 -22.53 -24.62
CA LYS A 299 3.24 -23.78 -24.13
C LYS A 299 1.97 -23.57 -23.30
N TYR A 300 1.79 -22.37 -22.75
CA TYR A 300 0.71 -22.03 -21.82
C TYR A 300 -0.27 -20.99 -22.37
N VAL A 301 0.20 -20.09 -23.24
CA VAL A 301 -0.61 -19.00 -23.84
C VAL A 301 -0.21 -18.75 -25.30
N ALA A 302 -1.15 -18.30 -26.15
CA ALA A 302 -0.87 -18.05 -27.57
C ALA A 302 -0.01 -16.78 -27.80
N HIS A 303 -0.29 -15.72 -27.04
CA HIS A 303 0.32 -14.39 -27.16
C HIS A 303 1.04 -14.00 -25.87
N PRO A 304 2.24 -14.56 -25.59
CA PRO A 304 2.97 -14.26 -24.36
C PRO A 304 3.31 -12.77 -24.20
N GLU A 305 3.44 -12.02 -25.28
CA GLU A 305 3.70 -10.58 -25.28
C GLU A 305 2.63 -9.76 -24.53
N GLU A 306 1.38 -10.25 -24.43
CA GLU A 306 0.32 -9.59 -23.66
C GLU A 306 0.56 -9.66 -22.14
N PHE A 307 1.37 -10.62 -21.70
CA PHE A 307 1.69 -10.87 -20.30
C PHE A 307 3.11 -10.42 -19.94
N ASP A 308 3.81 -9.70 -20.82
CA ASP A 308 5.12 -9.15 -20.53
C ASP A 308 5.04 -8.03 -19.49
N PHE A 309 5.79 -8.20 -18.40
CA PHE A 309 5.73 -7.30 -17.26
C PHE A 309 6.03 -5.85 -17.60
N ARG A 310 7.05 -5.61 -18.44
CA ARG A 310 7.46 -4.25 -18.80
C ARG A 310 6.47 -3.64 -19.79
N ALA A 311 6.01 -4.41 -20.77
CA ALA A 311 5.00 -3.95 -21.72
C ALA A 311 3.69 -3.56 -21.02
N ILE A 312 3.25 -4.34 -20.02
CA ILE A 312 2.06 -4.04 -19.21
C ILE A 312 2.22 -2.72 -18.44
N LEU A 313 3.43 -2.38 -17.99
CA LEU A 313 3.69 -1.17 -17.22
C LEU A 313 4.19 0.00 -18.08
N GLY A 314 4.39 -0.20 -19.38
CA GLY A 314 5.01 0.78 -20.28
C GLY A 314 6.46 1.08 -19.92
N TRP A 315 7.15 0.13 -19.29
CA TRP A 315 8.56 0.27 -18.91
C TRP A 315 9.49 -0.12 -20.06
N GLU A 316 10.70 0.45 -20.04
CA GLU A 316 11.78 0.15 -21.00
C GLU A 316 12.64 -1.01 -20.49
#